data_AF-A0A928I868-F1
#
_entry.id   AF-A0A928I868-F1
#
_cell.length_a   1.000
_cell.length_b   1.000
_cell.length_c   1.000
_cell.angle_alpha   90.00
_cell.angle_beta   90.00
_cell.angle_gamma   90.00
#
_symmetry.space_group_name_H-M   'P 1'
#
loop_
_entity.id
_entity.type
_entity.pdbx_description
1 polymer ?
#
loop_
_entity_poly.entity_id
_entity_poly.type
_entity_poly.pdbx_seq_one_letter_code
_entity_poly.pdbx_strand_id
1 'polypeptide(L)'
;MNGQLRNNLTPQGYIRHMFAETKDGKFKVRYENPENGFAEEERTFYVNWTAEDAEKTVQRYNLLTSALARIGRLHDQLKDEESRKALFSDADLEVYNTYVHPYEPMEVNWDELYPIPPCEPDELMSLIGEIHERGRYGDLIEEEELLWKQYCIWNEEQSQKRIPFTRRSCADMITRAMRYEKLISLGAPEIVVTEEGRCLAEEMVLYYFGNEEPIVWD
;
A
#
# COMPACT_ATOMS: atom_id res chain seq x y z
N MET A 1 -1.78 0.49 20.55
CA MET A 1 -0.37 0.37 20.99
C MET A 1 0.06 1.76 21.44
N ASN A 2 0.81 1.95 22.53
CA ASN A 2 1.36 3.28 22.82
C ASN A 2 2.19 3.71 21.60
N GLY A 3 1.82 4.80 20.91
CA GLY A 3 2.49 5.26 19.67
C GLY A 3 4.02 5.39 19.81
N GLN A 4 4.51 5.55 21.05
CA GLN A 4 5.94 5.54 21.39
C GLN A 4 6.69 4.24 21.07
N LEU A 5 6.05 3.05 21.17
CA LEU A 5 6.70 1.78 20.84
C LEU A 5 6.79 1.57 19.32
N ARG A 6 5.79 2.04 18.54
CA ARG A 6 5.81 2.00 17.07
C ARG A 6 7.00 2.78 16.52
N ASN A 7 7.21 3.97 17.07
CA ASN A 7 8.19 4.93 16.57
C ASN A 7 9.66 4.49 16.75
N ASN A 8 9.92 3.55 17.67
CA ASN A 8 11.28 3.10 18.00
C ASN A 8 11.71 1.82 17.25
N LEU A 9 10.81 1.17 16.51
CA LEU A 9 11.12 -0.06 15.79
C LEU A 9 11.53 0.24 14.35
N THR A 10 12.58 -0.43 13.86
CA THR A 10 12.82 -0.49 12.41
C THR A 10 11.66 -1.25 11.74
N PRO A 11 11.46 -1.12 10.42
CA PRO A 11 10.42 -1.89 9.73
C PRO A 11 10.53 -3.40 9.96
N GLN A 12 11.75 -3.96 9.98
CA GLN A 12 11.98 -5.38 10.27
C GLN A 12 11.67 -5.72 11.75
N GLY A 13 12.03 -4.82 12.67
CA GLY A 13 11.66 -4.95 14.08
C GLY A 13 10.14 -4.91 14.27
N TYR A 14 9.44 -4.10 13.47
CA TYR A 14 8.00 -3.99 13.48
C TYR A 14 7.33 -5.28 12.98
N ILE A 15 7.80 -5.87 11.88
CA ILE A 15 7.33 -7.20 11.41
C ILE A 15 7.44 -8.21 12.55
N ARG A 16 8.63 -8.37 13.15
CA ARG A 16 8.83 -9.34 14.25
C ARG A 16 7.91 -9.05 15.44
N HIS A 17 7.70 -7.78 15.75
CA HIS A 17 6.81 -7.36 16.82
C HIS A 17 5.34 -7.76 16.55
N MET A 18 4.84 -7.57 15.33
CA MET A 18 3.47 -7.98 14.97
C MET A 18 3.24 -9.48 15.22
N PHE A 19 4.22 -10.31 14.83
CA PHE A 19 4.14 -11.75 15.06
C PHE A 19 4.19 -12.09 16.56
N ALA A 20 5.01 -11.39 17.34
CA ALA A 20 5.15 -11.60 18.79
C ALA A 20 3.92 -11.14 19.61
N GLU A 21 3.20 -10.11 19.16
CA GLU A 21 2.01 -9.58 19.84
C GLU A 21 0.72 -10.37 19.53
N THR A 22 0.79 -11.35 18.63
CA THR A 22 -0.35 -12.20 18.29
C THR A 22 -0.75 -13.05 19.48
N LYS A 23 -2.03 -12.98 19.86
CA LYS A 23 -2.60 -13.77 20.95
C LYS A 23 -3.81 -14.55 20.45
N ASP A 24 -3.83 -15.84 20.72
CA ASP A 24 -4.94 -16.74 20.36
C ASP A 24 -5.31 -16.69 18.87
N GLY A 25 -4.32 -16.56 17.98
CA GLY A 25 -4.52 -16.43 16.53
C GLY A 25 -5.12 -15.10 16.10
N LYS A 26 -5.05 -14.07 16.95
CA LYS A 26 -5.56 -12.72 16.69
C LYS A 26 -4.46 -11.70 16.78
N PHE A 27 -4.39 -10.85 15.77
CA PHE A 27 -3.53 -9.68 15.72
C PHE A 27 -4.40 -8.43 15.66
N LYS A 28 -4.08 -7.43 16.49
CA LYS A 28 -4.86 -6.21 16.60
C LYS A 28 -4.07 -5.04 16.05
N VAL A 29 -4.60 -4.41 15.01
CA VAL A 29 -4.06 -3.17 14.47
C VAL A 29 -4.89 -2.02 15.00
N ARG A 30 -4.21 -0.98 15.47
CA ARG A 30 -4.87 0.29 15.73
C ARG A 30 -4.55 1.26 14.60
N TYR A 31 -5.59 1.82 14.02
CA TYR A 31 -5.49 2.88 13.05
C TYR A 31 -6.34 4.04 13.53
N GLU A 32 -5.95 5.24 13.16
CA GLU A 32 -6.79 6.42 13.35
C GLU A 32 -7.83 6.39 12.24
N ASN A 33 -9.12 6.37 12.58
CA ASN A 33 -10.17 6.47 11.60
C ASN A 33 -10.47 7.96 11.32
N PRO A 34 -10.14 8.50 10.13
CA PRO A 34 -10.46 9.88 9.77
C PRO A 34 -11.96 10.16 9.83
N GLU A 35 -12.80 9.16 9.47
CA GLU A 35 -14.26 9.26 9.44
C GLU A 35 -14.87 9.46 10.84
N ASN A 36 -14.12 9.09 11.89
CA ASN A 36 -14.51 9.28 13.29
C ASN A 36 -13.62 10.31 14.01
N GLY A 37 -13.12 11.32 13.29
CA GLY A 37 -12.33 12.40 13.88
C GLY A 37 -10.99 11.92 14.43
N PHE A 38 -10.34 10.99 13.74
CA PHE A 38 -9.08 10.34 14.14
C PHE A 38 -9.18 9.56 15.46
N ALA A 39 -10.38 9.11 15.83
CA ALA A 39 -10.52 8.16 16.93
C ALA A 39 -9.67 6.90 16.65
N GLU A 40 -8.94 6.42 17.66
CA GLU A 40 -8.26 5.13 17.57
C GLU A 40 -9.33 4.04 17.39
N GLU A 41 -9.36 3.43 16.21
CA GLU A 41 -10.10 2.22 15.95
C GLU A 41 -9.18 1.00 16.01
N GLU A 42 -9.69 -0.08 16.58
CA GLU A 42 -8.97 -1.34 16.69
C GLU A 42 -9.62 -2.36 15.74
N ARG A 43 -8.91 -2.72 14.67
CA ARG A 43 -9.27 -3.87 13.82
C ARG A 43 -8.59 -5.12 14.34
N THR A 44 -9.36 -6.20 14.39
CA THR A 44 -8.85 -7.54 14.72
C THR A 44 -8.71 -8.35 13.44
N PHE A 45 -7.52 -8.86 13.22
CA PHE A 45 -7.20 -9.79 12.14
C PHE A 45 -6.99 -11.19 12.72
N TYR A 46 -7.52 -12.18 12.03
CA TYR A 46 -7.31 -13.59 12.35
C TYR A 46 -6.13 -14.10 11.54
N VAL A 47 -5.12 -14.60 12.23
CA VAL A 47 -3.83 -14.95 11.65
C VAL A 47 -3.45 -16.37 12.06
N ASN A 48 -2.89 -17.12 11.13
CA ASN A 48 -2.27 -18.41 11.40
C ASN A 48 -0.85 -18.38 10.85
N TRP A 49 0.09 -18.00 11.71
CA TRP A 49 1.50 -17.85 11.36
C TRP A 49 2.43 -18.39 12.45
N THR A 50 3.66 -18.63 12.07
CA THR A 50 4.74 -19.14 12.92
C THR A 50 5.86 -18.11 13.09
N ALA A 51 6.78 -18.35 14.02
CA ALA A 51 7.98 -17.54 14.14
C ALA A 51 8.87 -17.60 12.88
N GLU A 52 8.83 -18.69 12.12
CA GLU A 52 9.57 -18.83 10.85
C GLU A 52 8.99 -17.90 9.77
N ASP A 53 7.66 -17.72 9.78
CA ASP A 53 6.97 -16.82 8.85
C ASP A 53 7.37 -15.35 9.07
N ALA A 54 7.72 -14.96 10.30
CA ALA A 54 8.24 -13.63 10.59
C ALA A 54 9.56 -13.39 9.83
N GLU A 55 10.52 -14.32 9.91
CA GLU A 55 11.81 -14.16 9.24
C GLU A 55 11.70 -14.26 7.72
N LYS A 56 10.83 -15.14 7.20
CA LYS A 56 10.51 -15.16 5.76
C LYS A 56 9.94 -13.82 5.29
N THR A 57 9.07 -13.22 6.09
CA THR A 57 8.48 -11.91 5.78
C THR A 57 9.52 -10.80 5.81
N VAL A 58 10.43 -10.80 6.80
CA VAL A 58 11.57 -9.87 6.85
C VAL A 58 12.46 -10.02 5.60
N GLN A 59 12.74 -11.25 5.16
CA GLN A 59 13.52 -11.48 3.94
C GLN A 59 12.82 -10.91 2.70
N ARG A 60 11.52 -11.20 2.53
CA ARG A 60 10.70 -10.66 1.44
C ARG A 60 10.68 -9.12 1.46
N TYR A 61 10.47 -8.54 2.64
CA TYR A 61 10.48 -7.09 2.84
C TYR A 61 11.83 -6.48 2.44
N ASN A 62 12.94 -7.07 2.86
CA ASN A 62 14.28 -6.57 2.52
C ASN A 62 14.56 -6.64 1.01
N LEU A 63 14.15 -7.73 0.36
CA LEU A 63 14.29 -7.87 -1.09
C LEU A 63 13.47 -6.81 -1.83
N LEU A 64 12.19 -6.66 -1.47
CA LEU A 64 11.29 -5.67 -2.06
C LEU A 64 11.82 -4.24 -1.87
N THR A 65 12.12 -3.85 -0.63
CA THR A 65 12.56 -2.47 -0.34
C THR A 65 13.94 -2.15 -0.91
N SER A 66 14.82 -3.14 -1.06
CA SER A 66 16.10 -2.96 -1.76
C SER A 66 15.90 -2.67 -3.25
N ALA A 67 14.99 -3.39 -3.89
CA ALA A 67 14.60 -3.15 -5.29
C ALA A 67 13.92 -1.79 -5.44
N LEU A 68 12.91 -1.48 -4.63
CA LEU A 68 12.22 -0.18 -4.63
C LEU A 68 13.19 0.99 -4.42
N ALA A 69 14.15 0.86 -3.50
CA ALA A 69 15.14 1.90 -3.27
C ALA A 69 16.09 2.09 -4.45
N ARG A 70 16.43 1.01 -5.17
CA ARG A 70 17.22 1.08 -6.40
C ARG A 70 16.43 1.76 -7.52
N ILE A 71 15.17 1.38 -7.68
CA ILE A 71 14.23 1.97 -8.65
C ILE A 71 14.08 3.47 -8.38
N GLY A 72 13.79 3.86 -7.13
CA GLY A 72 13.64 5.26 -6.73
C GLY A 72 14.87 6.11 -6.99
N ARG A 73 16.08 5.60 -6.76
CA ARG A 73 17.33 6.32 -7.08
C ARG A 73 17.55 6.55 -8.58
N LEU A 74 16.90 5.77 -9.43
CA LEU A 74 17.04 5.81 -10.89
C LEU A 74 15.77 6.32 -11.58
N HIS A 75 14.76 6.77 -10.83
CA HIS A 75 13.41 7.12 -11.32
C HIS A 75 13.42 8.01 -12.57
N ASP A 76 14.20 9.10 -12.55
CA ASP A 76 14.26 10.07 -13.64
C ASP A 76 14.91 9.52 -14.93
N GLN A 77 15.55 8.35 -14.85
CA GLN A 77 16.19 7.66 -15.98
C GLN A 77 15.26 6.64 -16.64
N LEU A 78 14.04 6.42 -16.11
CA LEU A 78 13.11 5.37 -16.54
C LEU A 78 12.14 5.80 -17.66
N LYS A 79 12.66 6.55 -18.65
CA LYS A 79 11.82 7.22 -19.67
C LYS A 79 11.11 6.26 -20.62
N ASP A 80 11.72 5.13 -20.93
CA ASP A 80 11.20 4.14 -21.88
C ASP A 80 11.59 2.71 -21.47
N GLU A 81 11.00 1.72 -22.15
CA GLU A 81 11.18 0.31 -21.84
C GLU A 81 12.62 -0.17 -22.06
N GLU A 82 13.29 0.35 -23.09
CA GLU A 82 14.66 0.00 -23.42
C GLU A 82 15.61 0.47 -22.31
N SER A 83 15.43 1.70 -21.84
CA SER A 83 16.16 2.28 -20.71
C SER A 83 15.94 1.48 -19.43
N ARG A 84 14.70 1.08 -19.14
CA ARG A 84 14.41 0.22 -17.97
C ARG A 84 15.14 -1.11 -18.05
N LYS A 85 15.08 -1.80 -19.21
CA LYS A 85 15.76 -3.08 -19.44
C LYS A 85 17.29 -2.97 -19.38
N ALA A 86 17.85 -1.82 -19.74
CA ALA A 86 19.29 -1.58 -19.65
C ALA A 86 19.77 -1.30 -18.22
N LEU A 87 18.92 -0.69 -17.38
CA LEU A 87 19.29 -0.23 -16.03
C LEU A 87 18.97 -1.23 -14.92
N PHE A 88 18.00 -2.11 -15.13
CA PHE A 88 17.45 -2.99 -14.10
C PHE A 88 17.71 -4.47 -14.38
N SER A 89 17.87 -5.24 -13.29
CA SER A 89 17.84 -6.69 -13.37
C SER A 89 16.41 -7.18 -13.63
N ASP A 90 16.24 -8.43 -14.07
CA ASP A 90 14.90 -9.04 -14.25
C ASP A 90 14.06 -8.96 -12.96
N ALA A 91 14.70 -9.13 -11.80
CA ALA A 91 14.03 -9.02 -10.50
C ALA A 91 13.60 -7.58 -10.18
N ASP A 92 14.41 -6.57 -10.53
CA ASP A 92 14.03 -5.16 -10.36
C ASP A 92 12.90 -4.78 -11.33
N LEU A 93 12.91 -5.33 -12.56
CA LEU A 93 11.84 -5.14 -13.54
C LEU A 93 10.52 -5.77 -13.10
N GLU A 94 10.57 -6.96 -12.50
CA GLU A 94 9.40 -7.60 -11.89
C GLU A 94 8.81 -6.71 -10.79
N VAL A 95 9.65 -6.21 -9.87
CA VAL A 95 9.21 -5.28 -8.82
C VAL A 95 8.63 -4.00 -9.41
N TYR A 96 9.27 -3.43 -10.43
CA TYR A 96 8.75 -2.23 -11.10
C TYR A 96 7.37 -2.49 -11.70
N ASN A 97 7.21 -3.56 -12.48
CA ASN A 97 5.94 -3.87 -13.16
C ASN A 97 4.82 -4.21 -12.17
N THR A 98 5.15 -4.88 -11.06
CA THR A 98 4.16 -5.26 -10.04
C THR A 98 3.76 -4.10 -9.14
N TYR A 99 4.72 -3.28 -8.69
CA TYR A 99 4.49 -2.34 -7.58
C TYR A 99 4.62 -0.86 -7.94
N VAL A 100 5.30 -0.49 -9.03
CA VAL A 100 5.68 0.92 -9.29
C VAL A 100 5.05 1.44 -10.58
N HIS A 101 4.96 0.60 -11.61
CA HIS A 101 4.46 1.00 -12.90
C HIS A 101 3.08 1.67 -12.76
N PRO A 102 2.84 2.85 -13.37
CA PRO A 102 1.54 3.50 -13.27
C PRO A 102 0.42 2.59 -13.76
N TYR A 103 -0.77 2.71 -13.18
CA TYR A 103 -1.96 2.12 -13.80
C TYR A 103 -2.27 2.89 -15.08
N GLU A 104 -2.71 2.19 -16.11
CA GLU A 104 -3.14 2.84 -17.35
C GLU A 104 -4.58 3.34 -17.18
N PRO A 105 -4.82 4.67 -17.16
CA PRO A 105 -6.15 5.22 -16.94
C PRO A 105 -7.13 4.89 -18.07
N MET A 106 -6.64 4.48 -19.25
CA MET A 106 -7.48 4.11 -20.39
C MET A 106 -8.24 2.79 -20.21
N GLU A 107 -7.93 2.01 -19.17
CA GLU A 107 -8.65 0.75 -18.87
C GLU A 107 -9.91 0.94 -18.01
N VAL A 108 -10.22 2.17 -17.62
CA VAL A 108 -11.40 2.47 -16.80
C VAL A 108 -12.51 2.95 -17.70
N ASN A 109 -13.70 2.38 -17.57
CA ASN A 109 -14.88 2.91 -18.24
C ASN A 109 -15.36 4.15 -17.48
N TRP A 110 -14.69 5.29 -17.69
CA TRP A 110 -15.01 6.54 -17.02
C TRP A 110 -16.42 7.06 -17.34
N ASP A 111 -16.98 6.69 -18.49
CA ASP A 111 -18.37 6.97 -18.87
C ASP A 111 -19.38 6.26 -17.95
N GLU A 112 -19.00 5.15 -17.32
CA GLU A 112 -19.80 4.43 -16.30
C GLU A 112 -19.62 4.99 -14.88
N LEU A 113 -18.55 5.75 -14.62
CA LEU A 113 -18.18 6.20 -13.28
C LEU A 113 -18.97 7.43 -12.83
N TYR A 114 -19.23 8.41 -13.68
CA TYR A 114 -20.31 9.40 -13.49
C TYR A 114 -20.36 10.29 -14.74
N PRO A 115 -21.47 11.00 -15.00
CA PRO A 115 -21.47 12.14 -15.93
C PRO A 115 -20.74 13.34 -15.30
N ILE A 116 -19.50 13.17 -14.87
CA ILE A 116 -18.60 14.29 -14.62
C ILE A 116 -18.36 14.92 -16.01
N PRO A 117 -18.44 16.25 -16.18
CA PRO A 117 -18.16 16.89 -17.46
C PRO A 117 -16.81 16.38 -17.99
N PRO A 118 -16.61 16.30 -19.33
CA PRO A 118 -15.45 15.66 -19.92
C PRO A 118 -14.18 16.34 -19.40
N CYS A 119 -13.61 15.78 -18.35
CA CYS A 119 -12.31 16.16 -17.80
C CYS A 119 -11.34 15.09 -18.25
N GLU A 120 -10.14 15.51 -18.63
CA GLU A 120 -9.12 14.57 -19.06
C GLU A 120 -8.76 13.63 -17.89
N PRO A 121 -8.36 12.37 -18.13
CA PRO A 121 -8.04 11.42 -17.06
C PRO A 121 -7.02 11.95 -16.02
N ASP A 122 -6.08 12.78 -16.45
CA ASP A 122 -5.09 13.41 -15.57
C ASP A 122 -5.73 14.43 -14.61
N GLU A 123 -6.73 15.19 -15.07
CA GLU A 123 -7.47 16.14 -14.24
C GLU A 123 -8.33 15.42 -13.20
N LEU A 124 -8.92 14.28 -13.59
CA LEU A 124 -9.69 13.44 -12.68
C LEU A 124 -8.81 12.80 -11.60
N MET A 125 -7.63 12.29 -11.98
CA MET A 125 -6.68 11.74 -11.02
C MET A 125 -6.15 12.81 -10.06
N SER A 126 -5.99 14.06 -10.54
CA SER A 126 -5.68 15.21 -9.69
C SER A 126 -6.82 15.47 -8.69
N LEU A 127 -8.06 15.49 -9.16
CA LEU A 127 -9.25 15.67 -8.30
C LEU A 127 -9.37 14.56 -7.24
N ILE A 128 -9.13 13.30 -7.61
CA ILE A 128 -9.12 12.17 -6.66
C ILE A 128 -8.02 12.37 -5.61
N GLY A 129 -6.86 12.87 -6.01
CA GLY A 129 -5.79 13.25 -5.09
C GLY A 129 -6.23 14.33 -4.10
N GLU A 130 -6.90 15.37 -4.58
CA GLU A 130 -7.46 16.45 -3.74
C GLU A 130 -8.55 15.94 -2.80
N ILE A 131 -9.44 15.06 -3.27
CA ILE A 131 -10.48 14.42 -2.46
C ILE A 131 -9.85 13.57 -1.36
N HIS A 132 -8.80 12.79 -1.67
CA HIS A 132 -8.10 11.99 -0.67
C HIS A 132 -7.42 12.84 0.40
N GLU A 133 -6.80 13.96 0.00
CA GLU A 133 -6.22 14.91 0.95
C GLU A 133 -7.31 15.57 1.81
N ARG A 134 -8.42 16.00 1.22
CA ARG A 134 -9.53 16.64 1.93
C ARG A 134 -10.29 15.70 2.85
N GLY A 135 -10.61 14.49 2.40
CA GLY A 135 -11.33 13.48 3.19
C GLY A 135 -10.53 13.01 4.41
N ARG A 136 -9.21 13.20 4.41
CA ARG A 136 -8.39 13.02 5.63
C ARG A 136 -8.60 14.14 6.65
N TYR A 137 -9.01 15.34 6.26
CA TYR A 137 -9.03 16.53 7.13
C TYR A 137 -10.37 17.30 7.14
N GLY A 138 -11.43 16.78 6.53
CA GLY A 138 -12.74 17.42 6.45
C GLY A 138 -13.82 16.54 5.80
N ASP A 139 -15.04 17.08 5.73
CA ASP A 139 -16.20 16.39 5.16
C ASP A 139 -16.17 16.42 3.61
N LEU A 140 -16.59 15.31 3.01
CA LEU A 140 -16.79 15.19 1.56
C LEU A 140 -18.27 15.47 1.22
N ILE A 141 -18.53 16.04 0.05
CA ILE A 141 -19.91 16.06 -0.49
C ILE A 141 -20.25 14.69 -1.10
N GLU A 142 -21.54 14.40 -1.28
CA GLU A 142 -22.03 13.09 -1.75
C GLU A 142 -21.37 12.66 -3.08
N GLU A 143 -21.17 13.60 -4.00
CA GLU A 143 -20.52 13.34 -5.30
C GLU A 143 -19.05 12.96 -5.15
N GLU A 144 -18.32 13.59 -4.22
CA GLU A 144 -16.91 13.31 -3.94
C GLU A 144 -16.75 11.94 -3.27
N GLU A 145 -17.65 11.59 -2.34
CA GLU A 145 -17.65 10.27 -1.73
C GLU A 145 -17.89 9.16 -2.75
N LEU A 146 -18.82 9.38 -3.68
CA LEU A 146 -19.14 8.41 -4.71
C LEU A 146 -17.96 8.20 -5.66
N LEU A 147 -17.36 9.30 -6.11
CA LEU A 147 -16.16 9.25 -6.95
C LEU A 147 -15.01 8.53 -6.24
N TRP A 148 -14.78 8.82 -4.95
CA TRP A 148 -13.77 8.15 -4.14
C TRP A 148 -14.01 6.65 -4.00
N LYS A 149 -15.26 6.23 -3.71
CA LYS A 149 -15.63 4.82 -3.58
C LYS A 149 -15.36 4.04 -4.86
N GLN A 150 -15.71 4.63 -6.01
CA GLN A 150 -15.48 3.96 -7.29
C GLN A 150 -13.99 3.91 -7.66
N TYR A 151 -13.23 4.97 -7.39
CA TYR A 151 -11.78 4.94 -7.53
C TYR A 151 -11.15 3.81 -6.70
N CYS A 152 -11.60 3.63 -5.45
CA CYS A 152 -11.14 2.54 -4.59
C CYS A 152 -11.40 1.17 -5.23
N ILE A 153 -12.59 0.95 -5.80
CA ILE A 153 -12.95 -0.30 -6.50
C ILE A 153 -12.02 -0.52 -7.70
N TRP A 154 -11.87 0.49 -8.55
CA TRP A 154 -10.99 0.39 -9.72
C TRP A 154 -9.54 0.11 -9.31
N ASN A 155 -9.02 0.84 -8.34
CA ASN A 155 -7.65 0.67 -7.84
C ASN A 155 -7.43 -0.76 -7.32
N GLU A 156 -8.43 -1.32 -6.63
CA GLU A 156 -8.41 -2.71 -6.17
C GLU A 156 -8.36 -3.70 -7.35
N GLU A 157 -9.21 -3.52 -8.36
CA GLU A 157 -9.24 -4.38 -9.56
C GLU A 157 -7.89 -4.36 -10.29
N GLN A 158 -7.29 -3.18 -10.48
CA GLN A 158 -5.99 -3.06 -11.14
C GLN A 158 -4.86 -3.67 -10.30
N SER A 159 -4.93 -3.50 -8.98
CA SER A 159 -3.97 -4.10 -8.05
C SER A 159 -3.99 -5.63 -8.15
N GLN A 160 -5.19 -6.23 -8.19
CA GLN A 160 -5.38 -7.68 -8.29
C GLN A 160 -4.88 -8.27 -9.62
N LYS A 161 -4.89 -7.50 -10.71
CA LYS A 161 -4.28 -7.94 -11.99
C LYS A 161 -2.77 -8.13 -11.86
N ARG A 162 -2.10 -7.39 -10.97
CA ARG A 162 -0.64 -7.40 -10.79
C ARG A 162 -0.18 -8.45 -9.79
N ILE A 163 -0.98 -8.71 -8.77
CA ILE A 163 -0.65 -9.67 -7.72
C ILE A 163 -1.80 -10.70 -7.65
N PRO A 164 -1.65 -11.88 -8.30
CA PRO A 164 -2.71 -12.87 -8.36
C PRO A 164 -3.09 -13.33 -6.94
N PHE A 165 -4.40 -13.30 -6.70
CA PHE A 165 -5.06 -13.19 -5.40
C PHE A 165 -4.54 -14.13 -4.29
N THR A 166 -4.37 -13.56 -3.09
CA THR A 166 -4.48 -14.26 -1.79
C THR A 166 -5.29 -13.39 -0.82
N ARG A 167 -6.20 -14.01 -0.07
CA ARG A 167 -7.01 -13.60 1.12
C ARG A 167 -7.44 -12.14 1.38
N ARG A 168 -6.66 -11.11 1.08
CA ARG A 168 -6.94 -9.69 1.34
C ARG A 168 -6.60 -8.82 0.12
N SER A 169 -7.22 -7.65 0.06
CA SER A 169 -6.84 -6.56 -0.84
C SER A 169 -5.32 -6.32 -0.85
N CYS A 170 -4.77 -6.14 -2.06
CA CYS A 170 -3.36 -5.81 -2.28
C CYS A 170 -3.14 -4.34 -2.64
N ALA A 171 -4.20 -3.55 -2.80
CA ALA A 171 -4.12 -2.15 -3.22
C ALA A 171 -3.35 -1.29 -2.24
N ASP A 172 -3.54 -1.48 -0.93
CA ASP A 172 -2.80 -0.74 0.09
C ASP A 172 -1.30 -1.06 0.02
N MET A 173 -0.92 -2.33 -0.12
CA MET A 173 0.48 -2.73 -0.24
C MET A 173 1.15 -2.11 -1.47
N ILE A 174 0.49 -2.12 -2.64
CA ILE A 174 1.01 -1.48 -3.86
C ILE A 174 1.12 0.03 -3.66
N THR A 175 0.09 0.68 -3.10
CA THR A 175 0.09 2.12 -2.83
C THR A 175 1.25 2.52 -1.90
N ARG A 176 1.50 1.74 -0.84
CA ARG A 176 2.63 1.95 0.08
C ARG A 176 3.98 1.76 -0.63
N ALA A 177 4.10 0.77 -1.52
CA ALA A 177 5.31 0.54 -2.30
C ALA A 177 5.61 1.71 -3.26
N MET A 178 4.59 2.21 -3.97
CA MET A 178 4.69 3.39 -4.84
C MET A 178 5.13 4.63 -4.05
N ARG A 179 4.51 4.88 -2.89
CA ARG A 179 4.88 6.00 -2.01
C ARG A 179 6.31 5.88 -1.49
N TYR A 180 6.70 4.68 -1.06
CA TYR A 180 8.05 4.42 -0.57
C TYR A 180 9.12 4.70 -1.65
N GLU A 181 8.90 4.20 -2.87
CA GLU A 181 9.76 4.48 -4.02
C GLU A 181 9.81 5.98 -4.33
N LYS A 182 8.66 6.66 -4.32
CA LYS A 182 8.57 8.08 -4.64
C LYS A 182 9.27 8.95 -3.60
N LEU A 183 9.15 8.62 -2.31
CA LEU A 183 9.86 9.32 -1.25
C LEU A 183 11.39 9.21 -1.42
N ILE A 184 11.89 8.07 -1.86
CA ILE A 184 13.31 7.87 -2.15
C ILE A 184 13.75 8.72 -3.36
N SER A 185 12.97 8.73 -4.44
CA SER A 185 13.31 9.53 -5.62
C SER A 185 13.31 11.04 -5.34
N LEU A 186 12.44 11.50 -4.43
CA LEU A 186 12.38 12.88 -3.97
C LEU A 186 13.46 13.24 -2.93
N GLY A 187 14.26 12.28 -2.48
CA GLY A 187 15.26 12.52 -1.42
C GLY A 187 14.64 12.89 -0.07
N ALA A 188 13.48 12.32 0.26
CA ALA A 188 12.77 12.61 1.50
C ALA A 188 13.62 12.27 2.74
N PRO A 189 13.38 12.95 3.89
CA PRO A 189 14.11 12.68 5.13
C PRO A 189 13.97 11.22 5.58
N GLU A 190 15.04 10.66 6.16
CA GLU A 190 15.11 9.25 6.58
C GLU A 190 13.97 8.85 7.53
N ILE A 191 13.54 9.75 8.42
CA ILE A 191 12.42 9.50 9.33
C ILE A 191 11.09 9.27 8.59
N VAL A 192 10.87 9.98 7.49
CA VAL A 192 9.66 9.85 6.65
C VAL A 192 9.71 8.56 5.85
N VAL A 193 10.87 8.25 5.26
CA VAL A 193 11.09 7.00 4.51
C VAL A 193 10.94 5.79 5.43
N THR A 194 11.47 5.86 6.65
CA THR A 194 11.37 4.79 7.65
C THR A 194 9.92 4.57 8.08
N GLU A 195 9.14 5.63 8.26
CA GLU A 195 7.73 5.52 8.62
C GLU A 195 6.90 4.89 7.50
N GLU A 196 7.09 5.32 6.25
CA GLU A 196 6.44 4.67 5.11
C GLU A 196 6.89 3.22 4.97
N GLY A 197 8.16 2.93 5.25
CA GLY A 197 8.71 1.58 5.30
C GLY A 197 8.01 0.71 6.35
N ARG A 198 7.64 1.26 7.52
CA ARG A 198 6.82 0.56 8.53
C ARG A 198 5.40 0.32 8.04
N CYS A 199 4.77 1.31 7.39
CA CYS A 199 3.44 1.16 6.80
C CYS A 199 3.43 0.05 5.74
N LEU A 200 4.42 0.02 4.85
CA LEU A 200 4.57 -1.04 3.86
C LEU A 200 4.77 -2.42 4.52
N ALA A 201 5.59 -2.48 5.57
CA ALA A 201 5.80 -3.71 6.31
C ALA A 201 4.50 -4.26 6.93
N GLU A 202 3.66 -3.37 7.50
CA GLU A 202 2.34 -3.72 8.03
C GLU A 202 1.44 -4.31 6.96
N GLU A 203 1.30 -3.63 5.83
CA GLU A 203 0.44 -4.08 4.73
C GLU A 203 0.94 -5.40 4.12
N MET A 204 2.26 -5.61 4.03
CA MET A 204 2.81 -6.90 3.59
C MET A 204 2.44 -8.04 4.53
N VAL A 205 2.53 -7.84 5.85
CA VAL A 205 2.16 -8.86 6.84
C VAL A 205 0.66 -9.16 6.74
N LEU A 206 -0.16 -8.12 6.70
CA LEU A 206 -1.62 -8.28 6.62
C LEU A 206 -2.05 -8.91 5.28
N TYR A 207 -1.39 -8.59 4.17
CA TYR A 207 -1.67 -9.19 2.86
C TYR A 207 -1.40 -10.70 2.87
N TYR A 208 -0.23 -11.13 3.38
CA TYR A 208 0.14 -12.55 3.34
C TYR A 208 -0.61 -13.42 4.35
N PHE A 209 -1.06 -12.87 5.47
CA PHE A 209 -1.55 -13.68 6.58
C PHE A 209 -2.85 -13.19 7.23
N GLY A 210 -3.24 -11.94 7.00
CA GLY A 210 -4.44 -11.36 7.59
C GLY A 210 -5.71 -11.95 6.98
N ASN A 211 -6.60 -12.44 7.84
CA ASN A 211 -8.00 -12.66 7.48
C ASN A 211 -8.89 -11.73 8.29
N GLU A 212 -9.85 -11.12 7.61
CA GLU A 212 -10.88 -10.28 8.25
C GLU A 212 -11.98 -11.14 8.89
N GLU A 213 -12.14 -12.38 8.42
CA GLU A 213 -13.03 -13.38 9.00
C GLU A 213 -12.26 -14.42 9.84
N PRO A 214 -12.89 -15.00 10.89
CA PRO A 214 -12.33 -16.13 11.61
C PRO A 214 -12.01 -17.28 10.67
N ILE A 215 -10.81 -17.85 10.76
CA ILE A 215 -10.49 -19.06 10.00
C ILE A 215 -11.28 -20.23 10.61
N VAL A 216 -12.32 -20.68 9.92
CA VAL A 216 -13.05 -21.90 10.26
C VAL A 216 -12.24 -23.08 9.73
N TRP A 217 -11.75 -23.93 10.63
CA TRP A 217 -11.09 -25.17 10.27
C TRP A 217 -12.12 -26.30 10.29
N ASP A 218 -12.22 -27.07 9.21
CA ASP A 218 -12.93 -28.36 9.18
C ASP A 218 -12.15 -29.46 9.93
#